data_AF-A0A2G2W2R2-F1
#
_entry.id   AF-A0A2G2W2R2-F1
#
_cell.length_a   1.000
_cell.length_b   1.000
_cell.length_c   1.000
_cell.angle_alpha   90.00
_cell.angle_beta   90.00
_cell.angle_gamma   90.00
#
_symmetry.space_group_name_H-M   'P 1'
#
loop_
_entity.id
_entity.type
_entity.pdbx_description
1 polymer ?
#
loop_
_entity_poly.entity_id
_entity_poly.type
_entity_poly.pdbx_seq_one_letter_code
_entity_poly.pdbx_strand_id
1 'polypeptide(L)'
;MLSSMGDGRSSVSPYDTAWVSFIQDYTNTTNINGIITSKRPLFPSCLQWIVDNQLVDGSWGEELVFCIYDRLLNTLACVVALTLWNTCLPNRNKGVMFIKENLRKLETGEIENMTCGFEFVFPALLEKAQQLDIDIPYDALVLKDIYARREVKFTRIPKDVIHTIPTTMLFSLEGLRNLDWPRLLKLQMEDGSFLTCPSSTAIAFMETNDDKCFKFLKNVVEKCNGGVPGNYPTDIQARLWAIDRLQRLGISYYFVEEIKSLLDHVFRYWNKEIGFFSARNSNLCDVDNTCMAIRLLRLHGLDVNVLNKFKDGDQFFCLRGELNKSPTAMFNLYRCSQALFPGEKILEEAKNFSYNFLQQCLANNQSTDKWVIAKDIPGELRYALEFPWYASLPRVESRIYIDQYGGADELWIGKTIYRMPDVSNNVYLQAAKLDYNRCQSQHRFEWVIMQ
;
A
#
# COMPACT_ATOMS: atom_id res chain seq x y z
N MET A 1 9.48 11.10 -16.50
CA MET A 1 8.95 10.20 -15.43
C MET A 1 7.72 9.45 -15.90
N LEU A 2 6.66 10.14 -16.34
CA LEU A 2 5.38 9.56 -16.77
C LEU A 2 5.51 8.51 -17.90
N SER A 3 6.24 8.81 -18.98
CA SER A 3 6.41 7.90 -20.13
C SER A 3 7.20 6.62 -19.80
N SER A 4 7.85 6.57 -18.64
CA SER A 4 8.61 5.40 -18.15
C SER A 4 7.87 4.60 -17.08
N MET A 5 6.61 4.96 -16.78
CA MET A 5 5.82 4.23 -15.78
C MET A 5 5.52 2.82 -16.30
N GLY A 6 6.18 1.83 -15.71
CA GLY A 6 5.94 0.41 -15.97
C GLY A 6 4.90 -0.13 -15.00
N ASP A 7 5.34 -1.11 -14.21
CA ASP A 7 4.56 -1.80 -13.19
C ASP A 7 4.32 -0.97 -11.90
N GLY A 8 4.77 0.29 -11.87
CA GLY A 8 4.73 1.18 -10.71
C GLY A 8 6.04 1.14 -9.90
N ARG A 9 6.56 2.32 -9.53
CA ARG A 9 7.74 2.44 -8.64
C ARG A 9 7.29 2.60 -7.20
N SER A 10 7.84 1.75 -6.32
CA SER A 10 7.64 1.79 -4.87
C SER A 10 8.97 1.55 -4.16
N SER A 11 9.12 2.04 -2.94
CA SER A 11 10.28 1.68 -2.11
C SER A 11 10.25 0.20 -1.73
N VAL A 12 11.43 -0.35 -1.44
CA VAL A 12 11.58 -1.74 -1.01
C VAL A 12 10.98 -1.92 0.39
N SER A 13 10.35 -3.07 0.63
CA SER A 13 9.88 -3.53 1.93
C SER A 13 10.90 -4.52 2.52
N PRO A 14 11.62 -4.16 3.61
CA PRO A 14 12.51 -5.10 4.28
C PRO A 14 11.79 -6.37 4.75
N TYR A 15 10.57 -6.24 5.25
CA TYR A 15 9.73 -7.36 5.67
C TYR A 15 9.46 -8.35 4.53
N ASP A 16 8.99 -7.87 3.38
CA ASP A 16 8.69 -8.75 2.24
C ASP A 16 9.96 -9.36 1.66
N THR A 17 11.04 -8.57 1.58
CA THR A 17 12.37 -9.05 1.15
C THR A 17 12.88 -10.17 2.05
N ALA A 18 12.68 -10.07 3.36
CA ALA A 18 12.99 -11.14 4.31
C ALA A 18 12.17 -12.41 4.04
N TRP A 19 10.86 -12.30 3.82
CA TRP A 19 10.02 -13.47 3.50
C TRP A 19 10.45 -14.17 2.21
N VAL A 20 10.78 -13.42 1.15
CA VAL A 20 11.31 -14.02 -0.08
C VAL A 20 12.65 -14.69 0.16
N SER A 21 13.50 -14.13 1.02
CA SER A 21 14.78 -14.74 1.39
C SER A 21 14.63 -16.04 2.19
N PHE A 22 13.49 -16.31 2.85
CA PHE A 22 13.28 -17.55 3.60
C PHE A 22 13.19 -18.79 2.72
N ILE A 23 12.89 -18.62 1.44
CA ILE A 23 12.67 -19.70 0.49
C ILE A 23 13.99 -20.47 0.30
N GLN A 24 13.98 -21.76 0.65
CA GLN A 24 15.14 -22.63 0.47
C GLN A 24 15.26 -23.11 -0.98
N ASP A 25 16.48 -23.14 -1.49
CA ASP A 25 16.78 -23.81 -2.76
C ASP A 25 16.97 -25.32 -2.56
N TYR A 26 16.16 -26.10 -3.27
CA TYR A 26 16.22 -27.57 -3.28
C TYR A 26 16.91 -28.15 -4.53
N THR A 27 17.36 -27.31 -5.47
CA THR A 27 17.86 -27.77 -6.78
C THR A 27 19.26 -28.39 -6.76
N ASN A 28 20.00 -28.28 -5.64
CA ASN A 28 21.39 -28.75 -5.51
C ASN A 28 21.68 -29.66 -4.29
N THR A 29 20.68 -30.34 -3.71
CA THR A 29 20.88 -31.17 -2.50
C THR A 29 21.35 -32.61 -2.72
N THR A 30 21.90 -32.98 -3.88
CA THR A 30 22.48 -34.31 -4.11
C THR A 30 24.00 -34.27 -4.14
N ASN A 31 24.63 -34.50 -2.97
CA ASN A 31 25.98 -35.06 -2.92
C ASN A 31 25.89 -36.59 -2.79
N ILE A 32 26.89 -37.29 -3.33
CA ILE A 32 26.98 -38.75 -3.57
C ILE A 32 26.74 -39.64 -2.33
N ASN A 33 26.57 -39.07 -1.13
CA ASN A 33 26.34 -39.78 0.13
C ASN A 33 25.03 -39.39 0.88
N GLY A 34 24.10 -38.64 0.26
CA GLY A 34 22.80 -38.34 0.87
C GLY A 34 22.80 -37.37 2.07
N ILE A 35 23.93 -36.72 2.35
CA ILE A 35 24.06 -35.73 3.43
C ILE A 35 23.95 -34.31 2.83
N ILE A 36 22.90 -33.59 3.23
CA ILE A 36 22.68 -32.17 2.88
C ILE A 36 23.77 -31.34 3.57
N THR A 37 24.65 -30.70 2.80
CA THR A 37 25.86 -30.04 3.34
C THR A 37 25.74 -28.53 3.53
N SER A 38 24.78 -27.84 2.91
CA SER A 38 24.37 -26.49 3.33
C SER A 38 23.00 -26.11 2.77
N LYS A 39 22.05 -25.74 3.63
CA LYS A 39 20.84 -25.05 3.18
C LYS A 39 21.24 -23.68 2.61
N ARG A 40 20.67 -23.26 1.47
CA ARG A 40 20.91 -21.94 0.87
C ARG A 40 19.60 -21.28 0.44
N PRO A 41 19.52 -19.93 0.44
CA PRO A 41 18.34 -19.22 -0.07
C PRO A 41 18.23 -19.39 -1.59
N LEU A 42 17.00 -19.55 -2.08
CA LEU A 42 16.68 -19.55 -3.50
C LEU A 42 16.93 -18.18 -4.15
N PHE A 43 16.72 -17.11 -3.37
CA PHE A 43 16.97 -15.73 -3.79
C PHE A 43 18.08 -15.09 -2.92
N PRO A 44 19.36 -15.39 -3.18
CA PRO A 44 20.47 -14.87 -2.37
C PRO A 44 20.60 -13.34 -2.44
N SER A 45 20.16 -12.71 -3.53
CA SER A 45 20.14 -11.25 -3.67
C SER A 45 19.21 -10.57 -2.66
N CYS A 46 18.10 -11.20 -2.24
CA CYS A 46 17.25 -10.69 -1.18
C CYS A 46 17.98 -10.66 0.17
N LEU A 47 18.72 -11.73 0.48
CA LEU A 47 19.50 -11.80 1.71
C LEU A 47 20.63 -10.76 1.72
N GLN A 48 21.29 -10.56 0.57
CA GLN A 48 22.31 -9.53 0.41
C GLN A 48 21.72 -8.13 0.59
N TRP A 49 20.56 -7.84 0.00
CA TRP A 49 19.86 -6.57 0.19
C TRP A 49 19.60 -6.30 1.69
N ILE A 50 19.18 -7.30 2.46
CA ILE A 50 18.97 -7.16 3.91
C ILE A 50 20.28 -6.77 4.64
N VAL A 51 21.41 -7.39 4.28
CA VAL A 51 22.72 -7.07 4.86
C VAL A 51 23.10 -5.62 4.58
N ASP A 52 22.87 -5.15 3.36
CA ASP A 52 23.35 -3.85 2.89
C ASP A 52 22.47 -2.66 3.32
N ASN A 53 21.25 -2.91 3.80
CA ASN A 53 20.25 -1.87 4.07
C ASN A 53 19.79 -1.80 5.55
N GLN A 54 20.62 -2.24 6.49
CA GLN A 54 20.36 -1.99 7.92
C GLN A 54 20.57 -0.50 8.26
N LEU A 55 19.63 0.10 8.98
CA LEU A 55 19.74 1.47 9.46
C LEU A 55 20.79 1.60 10.57
N VAL A 56 21.23 2.83 10.82
CA VAL A 56 22.29 3.14 11.80
C VAL A 56 21.92 2.69 13.23
N ASP A 57 20.64 2.75 13.59
CA ASP A 57 20.10 2.33 14.90
C ASP A 57 19.94 0.80 15.03
N GLY A 58 20.31 0.04 14.00
CA GLY A 58 20.17 -1.42 13.97
C GLY A 58 18.82 -1.92 13.47
N SER A 59 17.87 -1.03 13.18
CA SER A 59 16.57 -1.40 12.61
C SER A 59 16.60 -1.53 11.09
N TRP A 60 15.50 -2.00 10.52
CA TRP A 60 15.12 -1.82 9.12
C TRP A 60 13.75 -1.15 9.07
N GLY A 61 13.47 -0.38 8.01
CA GLY A 61 12.18 0.27 7.79
C GLY A 61 12.31 1.64 7.15
N GLU A 62 11.25 2.44 7.23
CA GLU A 62 11.24 3.80 6.68
C GLU A 62 12.08 4.78 7.52
N GLU A 63 12.95 5.55 6.86
CA GLU A 63 13.89 6.50 7.49
C GLU A 63 13.27 7.86 7.80
N LEU A 64 12.33 8.34 6.97
CA LEU A 64 11.73 9.68 7.13
C LEU A 64 10.79 9.78 8.32
N VAL A 65 10.19 8.66 8.73
CA VAL A 65 9.31 8.61 9.90
C VAL A 65 9.67 7.42 10.79
N PHE A 66 9.71 7.65 12.10
CA PHE A 66 9.79 6.57 13.06
C PHE A 66 8.38 6.09 13.39
N CYS A 67 7.96 4.95 12.82
CA CYS A 67 6.75 4.24 13.23
C CYS A 67 7.14 2.93 13.91
N ILE A 68 6.72 2.73 15.16
CA ILE A 68 7.13 1.54 15.93
C ILE A 68 6.65 0.22 15.30
N TYR A 69 5.45 0.22 14.71
CA TYR A 69 4.90 -0.95 14.02
C TYR A 69 5.72 -1.31 12.79
N ASP A 70 6.12 -0.31 11.99
CA ASP A 70 6.98 -0.50 10.83
C ASP A 70 8.37 -1.02 11.23
N ARG A 71 9.03 -0.32 12.16
CA ARG A 71 10.42 -0.65 12.55
C ARG A 71 10.53 -2.04 13.17
N LEU A 72 9.63 -2.41 14.09
CA LEU A 72 9.69 -3.73 14.72
C LEU A 72 9.36 -4.86 13.74
N LEU A 73 8.37 -4.67 12.87
CA LEU A 73 8.00 -5.69 11.88
C LEU A 73 9.13 -5.97 10.89
N ASN A 74 9.69 -4.91 10.30
CA ASN A 74 10.81 -5.01 9.37
C ASN A 74 12.05 -5.61 10.05
N THR A 75 12.43 -5.09 11.22
CA THR A 75 13.64 -5.54 11.93
C THR A 75 13.55 -6.99 12.34
N LEU A 76 12.41 -7.43 12.88
CA LEU A 76 12.21 -8.83 13.25
C LEU A 76 12.35 -9.74 12.03
N ALA A 77 11.81 -9.35 10.89
CA ALA A 77 11.85 -10.18 9.68
C ALA A 77 13.27 -10.33 9.15
N CYS A 78 14.02 -9.22 9.09
CA CYS A 78 15.42 -9.21 8.70
C CYS A 78 16.30 -10.02 9.66
N VAL A 79 16.08 -9.93 10.98
CA VAL A 79 16.81 -10.74 11.97
C VAL A 79 16.51 -12.23 11.80
N VAL A 80 15.25 -12.61 11.54
CA VAL A 80 14.87 -13.99 11.23
C VAL A 80 15.57 -14.47 9.94
N ALA A 81 15.63 -13.64 8.89
CA ALA A 81 16.30 -13.98 7.63
C ALA A 81 17.79 -14.25 7.83
N LEU A 82 18.48 -13.32 8.47
CA LEU A 82 19.90 -13.42 8.75
C LEU A 82 20.22 -14.60 9.68
N THR A 83 19.36 -14.89 10.64
CA THR A 83 19.53 -16.04 11.54
C THR A 83 19.30 -17.37 10.84
N LEU A 84 18.24 -17.49 10.03
CA LEU A 84 17.89 -18.69 9.27
C LEU A 84 19.06 -19.18 8.40
N TRP A 85 19.82 -18.25 7.82
CA TRP A 85 20.95 -18.53 6.94
C TRP A 85 22.33 -18.40 7.61
N ASN A 86 22.37 -18.14 8.92
CA ASN A 86 23.59 -17.87 9.67
C ASN A 86 24.50 -16.79 9.03
N THR A 87 23.89 -15.69 8.57
CA THR A 87 24.55 -14.61 7.84
C THR A 87 24.70 -13.36 8.70
N CYS A 88 25.84 -12.68 8.59
CA CYS A 88 26.13 -11.37 9.19
C CYS A 88 25.73 -11.24 10.68
N LEU A 89 26.50 -11.89 11.57
CA LEU A 89 26.31 -11.82 13.02
C LEU A 89 26.22 -10.38 13.58
N PRO A 90 27.02 -9.38 13.12
CA PRO A 90 26.89 -8.01 13.61
C PRO A 90 25.51 -7.40 13.37
N ASN A 91 24.94 -7.57 12.17
CA ASN A 91 23.62 -7.03 11.84
C ASN A 91 22.53 -7.72 12.66
N ARG A 92 22.63 -9.05 12.85
CA ARG A 92 21.73 -9.82 13.72
C ARG A 92 21.71 -9.26 15.13
N ASN A 93 22.88 -9.08 15.75
CA ASN A 93 22.99 -8.60 17.12
C ASN A 93 22.41 -7.19 17.28
N LYS A 94 22.72 -6.27 16.34
CA LYS A 94 22.14 -4.92 16.34
C LYS A 94 20.61 -4.93 16.21
N GLY A 95 20.07 -5.75 15.32
CA GLY A 95 18.62 -5.87 15.15
C GLY A 95 17.92 -6.45 16.38
N VAL A 96 18.50 -7.48 17.00
CA VAL A 96 17.98 -8.03 18.26
C VAL A 96 18.01 -6.99 19.39
N MET A 97 19.11 -6.24 19.52
CA MET A 97 19.20 -5.14 20.49
C MET A 97 18.12 -4.08 20.24
N PHE A 98 17.95 -3.64 19.00
CA PHE A 98 16.90 -2.69 18.64
C PHE A 98 15.51 -3.19 19.06
N ILE A 99 15.18 -4.45 18.76
CA ILE A 99 13.89 -5.04 19.13
C ILE A 99 13.71 -5.00 20.65
N LYS A 100 14.71 -5.43 21.43
CA LYS A 100 14.64 -5.43 22.90
C LYS A 100 14.41 -4.04 23.49
N GLU A 101 15.12 -3.04 22.99
CA GLU A 101 15.05 -1.66 23.47
C GLU A 101 13.72 -0.97 23.10
N ASN A 102 13.10 -1.37 21.98
CA ASN A 102 11.95 -0.68 21.43
C ASN A 102 10.62 -1.43 21.60
N LEU A 103 10.61 -2.70 22.00
CA LEU A 103 9.39 -3.52 22.09
C LEU A 103 8.28 -2.87 22.92
N ARG A 104 8.63 -2.26 24.06
CA ARG A 104 7.67 -1.59 24.95
C ARG A 104 7.01 -0.37 24.31
N LYS A 105 7.61 0.24 23.29
CA LYS A 105 7.01 1.39 22.58
C LYS A 105 5.74 1.01 21.81
N LEU A 106 5.45 -0.29 21.62
CA LEU A 106 4.15 -0.75 21.11
C LEU A 106 2.99 -0.41 22.05
N GLU A 107 3.23 -0.23 23.35
CA GLU A 107 2.20 0.14 24.34
C GLU A 107 1.67 1.56 24.12
N THR A 108 2.53 2.44 23.60
CA THR A 108 2.23 3.85 23.33
C THR A 108 2.25 4.18 21.84
N GLY A 109 2.23 3.16 20.97
CA GLY A 109 2.21 3.35 19.53
C GLY A 109 0.89 3.96 19.05
N GLU A 110 0.96 4.90 18.11
CA GLU A 110 -0.22 5.47 17.47
C GLU A 110 -0.92 4.40 16.61
N ILE A 111 -2.06 3.92 17.09
CA ILE A 111 -2.76 2.76 16.49
C ILE A 111 -3.23 3.03 15.06
N GLU A 112 -3.45 4.30 14.72
CA GLU A 112 -3.79 4.78 13.39
C GLU A 112 -2.68 4.48 12.37
N ASN A 113 -1.42 4.43 12.83
CA ASN A 113 -0.23 4.14 12.02
C ASN A 113 0.16 2.66 12.03
N MET A 114 -0.66 1.79 12.61
CA MET A 114 -0.42 0.35 12.61
C MET A 114 -0.45 -0.21 11.19
N THR A 115 0.61 -0.94 10.81
CA THR A 115 0.73 -1.47 9.46
C THR A 115 -0.30 -2.57 9.17
N CYS A 116 -0.61 -2.78 7.88
CA CYS A 116 -1.61 -3.74 7.41
C CYS A 116 -1.39 -5.13 7.98
N GLY A 117 -2.34 -5.63 8.77
CA GLY A 117 -2.30 -6.99 9.29
C GLY A 117 -1.23 -7.25 10.34
N PHE A 118 -0.62 -6.20 10.93
CA PHE A 118 0.42 -6.30 11.96
C PHE A 118 0.09 -7.33 13.04
N GLU A 119 -1.14 -7.31 13.55
CA GLU A 119 -1.61 -8.25 14.60
C GLU A 119 -1.67 -9.72 14.16
N PHE A 120 -1.61 -10.02 12.86
CA PHE A 120 -1.46 -11.39 12.35
C PHE A 120 0.00 -11.72 12.07
N VAL A 121 0.69 -10.85 11.34
CA VAL A 121 2.01 -11.14 10.79
C VAL A 121 3.12 -11.03 11.84
N PHE A 122 3.04 -10.07 12.75
CA PHE A 122 4.07 -9.85 13.77
C PHE A 122 4.11 -11.03 14.76
N PRO A 123 2.99 -11.55 15.29
CA PRO A 123 3.01 -12.75 16.13
C PRO A 123 3.45 -14.03 15.40
N ALA A 124 3.06 -14.20 14.13
CA ALA A 124 3.52 -15.35 13.33
C ALA A 124 5.05 -15.32 13.15
N LEU A 125 5.61 -14.14 12.97
CA LEU A 125 7.04 -13.95 12.82
C LEU A 125 7.79 -14.11 14.16
N LEU A 126 7.18 -13.71 15.29
CA LEU A 126 7.70 -13.99 16.63
C LEU A 126 7.78 -15.50 16.90
N GLU A 127 6.76 -16.27 16.51
CA GLU A 127 6.77 -17.73 16.60
C GLU A 127 7.94 -18.32 15.78
N LYS A 128 8.15 -17.81 14.56
CA LYS A 128 9.28 -18.23 13.72
C LYS A 128 10.63 -17.84 14.32
N ALA A 129 10.72 -16.68 14.97
CA ALA A 129 11.93 -16.25 15.65
C ALA A 129 12.22 -17.14 16.87
N GLN A 130 11.19 -17.55 17.59
CA GLN A 130 11.30 -18.44 18.75
C GLN A 130 11.80 -19.82 18.35
N GLN A 131 11.33 -20.36 17.21
CA GLN A 131 11.82 -21.61 16.62
C GLN A 131 13.30 -21.58 16.21
N LEU A 132 13.88 -20.38 16.05
CA LEU A 132 15.28 -20.16 15.70
C LEU A 132 16.13 -19.74 16.91
N ASP A 133 15.60 -19.85 18.13
CA ASP A 133 16.26 -19.47 19.38
C ASP A 133 16.78 -18.01 19.39
N ILE A 134 16.07 -17.10 18.72
CA ILE A 134 16.41 -15.67 18.74
C ILE A 134 15.98 -15.10 20.10
N ASP A 135 16.92 -14.49 20.81
CA ASP A 135 16.69 -13.94 22.15
C ASP A 135 15.83 -12.64 22.09
N ILE A 136 14.51 -12.80 22.23
CA ILE A 136 13.52 -11.71 22.30
C ILE A 136 12.75 -11.81 23.63
N PRO A 137 12.27 -10.70 24.22
CA PRO A 137 11.45 -10.72 25.42
C PRO A 137 10.02 -11.28 25.17
N TYR A 138 9.88 -12.56 24.85
CA TYR A 138 8.61 -13.19 24.47
C TYR A 138 7.51 -13.09 25.54
N ASP A 139 7.89 -13.01 26.82
CA ASP A 139 6.96 -12.87 27.95
C ASP A 139 6.48 -11.44 28.21
N ALA A 140 6.92 -10.46 27.42
CA ALA A 140 6.52 -9.07 27.56
C ALA A 140 4.99 -8.90 27.48
N LEU A 141 4.42 -8.12 28.39
CA LEU A 141 2.96 -7.91 28.48
C LEU A 141 2.37 -7.40 27.16
N VAL A 142 3.04 -6.46 26.49
CA VAL A 142 2.61 -5.94 25.19
C VAL A 142 2.48 -7.02 24.12
N LEU A 143 3.31 -8.07 24.15
CA LEU A 143 3.18 -9.19 23.22
C LEU A 143 1.96 -10.06 23.57
N LYS A 144 1.73 -10.33 24.85
CA LYS A 144 0.54 -11.08 25.31
C LYS A 144 -0.75 -10.42 24.83
N ASP A 145 -0.81 -9.09 24.90
CA ASP A 145 -1.96 -8.32 24.41
C ASP A 145 -2.16 -8.47 22.88
N ILE A 146 -1.07 -8.42 22.11
CA ILE A 146 -1.14 -8.61 20.64
C ILE A 146 -1.60 -10.03 20.30
N TYR A 147 -1.08 -11.06 20.99
CA TYR A 147 -1.55 -12.44 20.80
C TYR A 147 -3.05 -12.57 21.15
N ALA A 148 -3.51 -11.98 22.25
CA ALA A 148 -4.92 -12.00 22.62
C ALA A 148 -5.81 -11.33 21.55
N ARG A 149 -5.39 -10.18 21.02
CA ARG A 149 -6.10 -9.51 19.92
C ARG A 149 -6.12 -10.37 18.64
N ARG A 150 -5.01 -11.03 18.31
CA ARG A 150 -4.91 -11.95 17.16
C ARG A 150 -5.93 -13.09 17.28
N GLU A 151 -6.04 -13.72 18.45
CA GLU A 151 -6.99 -14.81 18.69
C GLU A 151 -8.45 -14.32 18.57
N VAL A 152 -8.77 -13.15 19.13
CA VAL A 152 -10.10 -12.54 18.95
C VAL A 152 -10.38 -12.29 17.47
N LYS A 153 -9.40 -11.81 16.69
CA LYS A 153 -9.58 -11.60 15.25
C LYS A 153 -9.74 -12.93 14.49
N PHE A 154 -9.03 -13.99 14.88
CA PHE A 154 -9.22 -15.32 14.27
C PHE A 154 -10.64 -15.86 14.42
N THR A 155 -11.32 -15.61 15.55
CA THR A 155 -12.72 -16.03 15.72
C THR A 155 -13.70 -15.32 14.77
N ARG A 156 -13.32 -14.14 14.27
CA ARG A 156 -14.12 -13.35 13.32
C ARG A 156 -13.83 -13.66 11.86
N ILE A 157 -12.77 -14.41 11.56
CA ILE A 157 -12.43 -14.77 10.18
C ILE A 157 -13.34 -15.91 9.74
N PRO A 158 -14.21 -15.71 8.73
CA PRO A 158 -15.00 -16.79 8.17
C PRO A 158 -14.10 -17.76 7.42
N LYS A 159 -13.71 -18.86 8.07
CA LYS A 159 -12.74 -19.84 7.56
C LYS A 159 -13.07 -20.39 6.18
N ASP A 160 -14.36 -20.53 5.84
CA ASP A 160 -14.74 -21.02 4.52
C ASP A 160 -14.62 -19.92 3.44
N VAL A 161 -14.96 -18.67 3.79
CA VAL A 161 -14.97 -17.53 2.87
C VAL A 161 -13.56 -17.20 2.35
N ILE A 162 -12.54 -17.25 3.22
CA ILE A 162 -11.15 -16.98 2.81
C ILE A 162 -10.62 -17.95 1.74
N HIS A 163 -11.26 -19.12 1.61
CA HIS A 163 -10.90 -20.19 0.67
C HIS A 163 -11.87 -20.33 -0.49
N THR A 164 -12.91 -19.48 -0.59
CA THR A 164 -13.90 -19.53 -1.69
C THR A 164 -13.90 -18.28 -2.55
N ILE A 165 -13.63 -17.11 -1.98
CA ILE A 165 -13.62 -15.84 -2.71
C ILE A 165 -12.38 -15.02 -2.37
N PRO A 166 -11.89 -14.18 -3.29
CA PRO A 166 -10.83 -13.23 -2.97
C PRO A 166 -11.24 -12.29 -1.85
N THR A 167 -10.39 -12.20 -0.83
CA THR A 167 -10.53 -11.26 0.28
C THR A 167 -9.18 -10.61 0.57
N THR A 168 -9.20 -9.53 1.36
CA THR A 168 -7.97 -8.85 1.81
C THR A 168 -7.04 -9.76 2.62
N MET A 169 -7.53 -10.89 3.13
CA MET A 169 -6.72 -11.89 3.82
C MET A 169 -5.67 -12.54 2.93
N LEU A 170 -5.90 -12.58 1.60
CA LEU A 170 -4.90 -13.03 0.63
C LEU A 170 -3.64 -12.14 0.64
N PHE A 171 -3.72 -10.91 1.16
CA PHE A 171 -2.56 -10.03 1.34
C PHE A 171 -1.68 -10.41 2.55
N SER A 172 -2.14 -11.31 3.42
CA SER A 172 -1.48 -11.62 4.70
C SER A 172 -1.47 -13.10 5.07
N LEU A 173 -1.38 -13.99 4.08
CA LEU A 173 -1.44 -15.44 4.29
C LEU A 173 -0.34 -15.94 5.24
N GLU A 174 0.82 -15.29 5.24
CA GLU A 174 1.98 -15.61 6.07
C GLU A 174 1.74 -15.39 7.57
N GLY A 175 0.71 -14.60 7.91
CA GLY A 175 0.25 -14.38 9.28
C GLY A 175 -0.89 -15.30 9.72
N LEU A 176 -1.41 -16.15 8.83
CA LEU A 176 -2.57 -17.01 9.12
C LEU A 176 -2.15 -18.45 9.45
N ARG A 177 -3.09 -19.24 9.98
CA ARG A 177 -2.89 -20.63 10.38
C ARG A 177 -3.98 -21.51 9.76
N ASN A 178 -3.69 -22.81 9.58
CA ASN A 178 -4.64 -23.82 9.09
C ASN A 178 -5.26 -23.48 7.72
N LEU A 179 -4.40 -23.12 6.76
CA LEU A 179 -4.81 -22.78 5.40
C LEU A 179 -4.95 -24.04 4.53
N ASP A 180 -5.98 -24.07 3.69
CA ASP A 180 -6.19 -25.06 2.63
C ASP A 180 -5.59 -24.52 1.33
N TRP A 181 -4.32 -24.87 1.09
CA TRP A 181 -3.57 -24.40 -0.08
C TRP A 181 -4.19 -24.79 -1.43
N PRO A 182 -4.67 -26.03 -1.66
CA PRO A 182 -5.38 -26.39 -2.88
C PRO A 182 -6.58 -25.49 -3.20
N ARG A 183 -7.30 -25.02 -2.17
CA ARG A 183 -8.39 -24.05 -2.36
C ARG A 183 -7.86 -22.63 -2.60
N LEU A 184 -6.85 -22.20 -1.85
CA LEU A 184 -6.25 -20.87 -2.02
C LEU A 184 -5.63 -20.67 -3.41
N LEU A 185 -4.97 -21.69 -3.98
CA LEU A 185 -4.39 -21.60 -5.33
C LEU A 185 -5.43 -21.29 -6.42
N LYS A 186 -6.72 -21.60 -6.18
CA LYS A 186 -7.81 -21.22 -7.10
C LYS A 186 -8.13 -19.72 -7.06
N LEU A 187 -7.65 -19.02 -6.02
CA LEU A 187 -7.80 -17.58 -5.82
C LEU A 187 -6.51 -16.80 -6.18
N GLN A 188 -5.49 -17.48 -6.70
CA GLN A 188 -4.26 -16.85 -7.17
C GLN A 188 -4.54 -15.92 -8.35
N MET A 189 -3.83 -14.81 -8.44
CA MET A 189 -3.91 -13.89 -9.57
C MET A 189 -3.26 -14.50 -10.82
N GLU A 190 -3.59 -13.95 -11.99
CA GLU A 190 -3.05 -14.39 -13.27
C GLU A 190 -1.51 -14.30 -13.34
N ASP A 191 -0.93 -13.29 -12.69
CA ASP A 191 0.51 -13.07 -12.60
C ASP A 191 1.23 -14.03 -11.64
N GLY A 192 0.47 -14.86 -10.91
CA GLY A 192 0.99 -15.82 -9.93
C GLY A 192 1.05 -15.31 -8.49
N SER A 193 0.71 -14.05 -8.26
CA SER A 193 0.72 -13.48 -6.91
C SER A 193 -0.54 -13.83 -6.11
N PHE A 194 -0.42 -13.74 -4.79
CA PHE A 194 -1.55 -13.59 -3.89
C PHE A 194 -1.74 -12.10 -3.58
N LEU A 195 -2.73 -11.50 -4.25
CA LEU A 195 -3.14 -10.10 -4.09
C LEU A 195 -1.96 -9.12 -4.19
N THR A 196 -1.09 -9.28 -5.18
CA THR A 196 0.13 -8.45 -5.42
C THR A 196 1.18 -8.50 -4.30
N CYS A 197 1.04 -9.34 -3.28
CA CYS A 197 1.91 -9.32 -2.10
C CYS A 197 3.06 -10.34 -2.18
N PRO A 198 4.34 -9.91 -2.19
CA PRO A 198 5.46 -10.84 -2.24
C PRO A 198 5.59 -11.72 -0.99
N SER A 199 5.38 -11.23 0.23
CA SER A 199 5.44 -12.10 1.42
C SER A 199 4.37 -13.20 1.41
N SER A 200 3.14 -12.85 1.05
CA SER A 200 2.02 -13.79 0.94
C SER A 200 2.26 -14.83 -0.17
N THR A 201 2.85 -14.40 -1.28
CA THR A 201 3.22 -15.29 -2.38
C THR A 201 4.42 -16.18 -2.01
N ALA A 202 5.36 -15.68 -1.20
CA ALA A 202 6.49 -16.45 -0.71
C ALA A 202 6.06 -17.62 0.19
N ILE A 203 5.15 -17.39 1.15
CA ILE A 203 4.62 -18.48 1.97
C ILE A 203 3.84 -19.49 1.13
N ALA A 204 3.04 -19.02 0.16
CA ALA A 204 2.33 -19.90 -0.75
C ALA A 204 3.30 -20.78 -1.55
N PHE A 205 4.40 -20.22 -2.06
CA PHE A 205 5.43 -20.99 -2.74
C PHE A 205 6.09 -22.02 -1.82
N MET A 206 6.46 -21.64 -0.59
CA MET A 206 7.11 -22.56 0.36
C MET A 206 6.23 -23.77 0.70
N GLU A 207 4.91 -23.58 0.72
CA GLU A 207 3.94 -24.61 1.11
C GLU A 207 3.45 -25.47 -0.07
N THR A 208 3.54 -24.97 -1.30
CA THR A 208 2.92 -25.61 -2.47
C THR A 208 3.88 -25.93 -3.61
N ASN A 209 5.05 -25.28 -3.65
CA ASN A 209 5.98 -25.29 -4.77
C ASN A 209 5.31 -24.92 -6.12
N ASP A 210 4.30 -24.03 -6.08
CA ASP A 210 3.58 -23.59 -7.28
C ASP A 210 4.47 -22.76 -8.24
N ASP A 211 4.46 -23.14 -9.51
CA ASP A 211 5.30 -22.53 -10.55
C ASP A 211 4.95 -21.06 -10.82
N LYS A 212 3.70 -20.65 -10.65
CA LYS A 212 3.28 -19.26 -10.91
C LYS A 212 3.74 -18.36 -9.77
N CYS A 213 3.64 -18.81 -8.51
CA CYS A 213 4.24 -18.13 -7.37
C CYS A 213 5.75 -17.92 -7.59
N PHE A 214 6.47 -18.95 -8.03
CA PHE A 214 7.90 -18.83 -8.32
C PHE A 214 8.19 -17.80 -9.42
N LYS A 215 7.46 -17.86 -10.55
CA LYS A 215 7.64 -16.91 -11.67
C LYS A 215 7.38 -15.47 -11.24
N PHE A 216 6.34 -15.23 -10.44
CA PHE A 216 6.06 -13.92 -9.86
C PHE A 216 7.24 -13.43 -9.04
N LEU A 217 7.66 -14.20 -8.02
CA LEU A 217 8.72 -13.81 -7.09
C LEU A 217 10.04 -13.55 -7.82
N LYS A 218 10.41 -14.44 -8.75
CA LYS A 218 11.61 -14.27 -9.57
C LYS A 218 11.58 -12.95 -10.34
N ASN A 219 10.47 -12.65 -11.01
CA ASN A 219 10.31 -11.41 -11.77
C ASN A 219 10.42 -10.16 -10.87
N VAL A 220 9.81 -10.17 -9.68
CA VAL A 220 9.89 -9.03 -8.76
C VAL A 220 11.33 -8.84 -8.25
N VAL A 221 12.00 -9.92 -7.84
CA VAL A 221 13.39 -9.87 -7.37
C VAL A 221 14.35 -9.34 -8.45
N GLU A 222 14.17 -9.78 -9.70
CA GLU A 222 14.98 -9.31 -10.83
C GLU A 222 14.73 -7.83 -11.13
N LYS A 223 13.48 -7.37 -11.14
CA LYS A 223 13.13 -5.96 -11.43
C LYS A 223 13.56 -5.00 -10.32
N CYS A 224 13.63 -5.48 -9.09
CA CYS A 224 13.92 -4.65 -7.92
C CYS A 224 15.34 -4.90 -7.34
N ASN A 225 16.20 -5.61 -8.09
CA ASN A 225 17.61 -5.83 -7.76
C ASN A 225 17.84 -6.43 -6.35
N GLY A 226 17.08 -7.48 -6.02
CA GLY A 226 17.20 -8.19 -4.73
C GLY A 226 16.19 -7.73 -3.68
N GLY A 227 15.98 -6.43 -3.50
CA GLY A 227 14.89 -5.93 -2.67
C GLY A 227 13.54 -6.17 -3.34
N VAL A 228 12.45 -6.34 -2.58
CA VAL A 228 11.08 -6.39 -3.14
C VAL A 228 10.16 -5.43 -2.38
N PRO A 229 9.21 -4.75 -3.04
CA PRO A 229 8.25 -3.87 -2.37
C PRO A 229 7.17 -4.68 -1.64
N GLY A 230 6.36 -4.03 -0.80
CA GLY A 230 5.25 -4.69 -0.09
C GLY A 230 4.04 -5.05 -0.97
N ASN A 231 3.94 -4.43 -2.13
CA ASN A 231 2.93 -4.68 -3.15
C ASN A 231 3.55 -4.50 -4.55
N TYR A 232 3.30 -5.45 -5.45
CA TYR A 232 3.75 -5.41 -6.84
C TYR A 232 2.86 -6.27 -7.75
N PRO A 233 2.45 -5.78 -8.93
CA PRO A 233 2.62 -4.41 -9.40
C PRO A 233 1.75 -3.39 -8.63
N THR A 234 1.96 -2.10 -8.90
CA THR A 234 1.12 -0.98 -8.44
C THR A 234 0.76 -0.05 -9.60
N ASP A 235 0.67 -0.63 -10.80
CA ASP A 235 0.67 0.08 -12.07
C ASP A 235 -0.60 0.93 -12.28
N ILE A 236 -1.74 0.47 -11.76
CA ILE A 236 -3.01 1.21 -11.81
C ILE A 236 -2.98 2.35 -10.79
N GLN A 237 -2.66 2.05 -9.53
CA GLN A 237 -2.59 3.05 -8.46
C GLN A 237 -1.61 4.18 -8.83
N ALA A 238 -0.39 3.84 -9.25
CA ALA A 238 0.62 4.83 -9.59
C ALA A 238 0.14 5.79 -10.70
N ARG A 239 -0.51 5.26 -11.75
CA ARG A 239 -1.04 6.07 -12.86
C ARG A 239 -2.15 7.00 -12.42
N LEU A 240 -3.16 6.46 -11.73
CA LEU A 240 -4.32 7.21 -11.26
C LEU A 240 -3.89 8.38 -10.36
N TRP A 241 -3.02 8.10 -9.40
CA TRP A 241 -2.55 9.12 -8.48
C TRP A 241 -1.60 10.11 -9.14
N ALA A 242 -0.70 9.70 -10.03
CA ALA A 242 0.16 10.65 -10.76
C ALA A 242 -0.68 11.67 -11.57
N ILE A 243 -1.71 11.21 -12.28
CA ILE A 243 -2.62 12.09 -13.02
C ILE A 243 -3.33 13.05 -12.05
N ASP A 244 -3.89 12.53 -10.96
CA ASP A 244 -4.58 13.35 -9.96
C ASP A 244 -3.68 14.43 -9.37
N ARG A 245 -2.44 14.08 -9.00
CA ARG A 245 -1.46 15.05 -8.47
C ARG A 245 -1.15 16.15 -9.48
N LEU A 246 -0.88 15.80 -10.74
CA LEU A 246 -0.59 16.78 -11.78
C LEU A 246 -1.77 17.72 -12.06
N GLN A 247 -2.99 17.19 -12.06
CA GLN A 247 -4.21 17.98 -12.26
C GLN A 247 -4.43 18.95 -11.10
N ARG A 248 -4.39 18.46 -9.86
CA ARG A 248 -4.62 19.28 -8.65
C ARG A 248 -3.50 20.29 -8.41
N LEU A 249 -2.26 19.98 -8.79
CA LEU A 249 -1.14 20.94 -8.77
C LEU A 249 -1.22 21.98 -9.89
N GLY A 250 -2.16 21.83 -10.82
CA GLY A 250 -2.40 22.81 -11.87
C GLY A 250 -1.35 22.81 -12.99
N ILE A 251 -0.62 21.70 -13.18
CA ILE A 251 0.44 21.57 -14.19
C ILE A 251 0.18 20.47 -15.21
N SER A 252 -0.98 19.82 -15.17
CA SER A 252 -1.35 18.73 -16.07
C SER A 252 -1.33 19.11 -17.55
N TYR A 253 -1.56 20.37 -17.90
CA TYR A 253 -1.62 20.84 -19.29
C TYR A 253 -0.27 20.78 -20.02
N TYR A 254 0.85 20.62 -19.31
CA TYR A 254 2.15 20.32 -19.92
C TYR A 254 2.30 18.85 -20.35
N PHE A 255 1.42 17.96 -19.89
CA PHE A 255 1.57 16.51 -19.98
C PHE A 255 0.36 15.83 -20.65
N VAL A 256 -0.28 16.51 -21.62
CA VAL A 256 -1.54 16.05 -22.22
C VAL A 256 -1.39 14.66 -22.86
N GLU A 257 -0.34 14.45 -23.66
CA GLU A 257 -0.09 13.18 -24.34
C GLU A 257 0.29 12.07 -23.35
N GLU A 258 1.10 12.38 -22.33
CA GLU A 258 1.45 11.43 -21.29
C GLU A 258 0.21 11.02 -20.48
N ILE A 259 -0.61 11.98 -20.02
CA ILE A 259 -1.83 11.70 -19.26
C ILE A 259 -2.79 10.84 -20.09
N LYS A 260 -2.95 11.14 -21.39
CA LYS A 260 -3.73 10.31 -22.31
C LYS A 260 -3.20 8.89 -22.35
N SER A 261 -1.89 8.69 -22.53
CA SER A 261 -1.29 7.35 -22.54
C SER A 261 -1.48 6.59 -21.22
N LEU A 262 -1.38 7.27 -20.07
CA LEU A 262 -1.63 6.67 -18.76
C LEU A 262 -3.10 6.27 -18.60
N LEU A 263 -4.05 7.11 -19.03
CA LEU A 263 -5.48 6.80 -19.01
C LEU A 263 -5.86 5.69 -19.98
N ASP A 264 -5.24 5.61 -21.17
CA ASP A 264 -5.45 4.52 -22.13
C ASP A 264 -5.05 3.18 -21.50
N HIS A 265 -3.98 3.14 -20.70
CA HIS A 265 -3.60 1.95 -19.93
C HIS A 265 -4.63 1.62 -18.85
N VAL A 266 -5.06 2.61 -18.06
CA VAL A 266 -6.11 2.42 -17.04
C VAL A 266 -7.39 1.90 -17.68
N PHE A 267 -7.82 2.48 -18.80
CA PHE A 267 -9.04 2.06 -19.49
C PHE A 267 -8.92 0.64 -20.07
N ARG A 268 -7.76 0.30 -20.67
CA ARG A 268 -7.50 -1.05 -21.21
C ARG A 268 -7.75 -2.16 -20.17
N TYR A 269 -7.44 -1.90 -18.91
CA TYR A 269 -7.59 -2.87 -17.82
C TYR A 269 -8.85 -2.64 -16.97
N TRP A 270 -9.71 -1.69 -17.33
CA TRP A 270 -10.93 -1.42 -16.57
C TRP A 270 -11.84 -2.65 -16.58
N ASN A 271 -12.07 -3.22 -15.40
CA ASN A 271 -12.98 -4.34 -15.24
C ASN A 271 -14.34 -3.87 -14.72
N LYS A 272 -15.33 -3.79 -15.60
CA LYS A 272 -16.69 -3.36 -15.27
C LYS A 272 -17.40 -4.25 -14.23
N GLU A 273 -16.95 -5.49 -14.06
CA GLU A 273 -17.53 -6.42 -13.08
C GLU A 273 -16.63 -6.66 -11.87
N ILE A 274 -15.52 -5.94 -11.70
CA ILE A 274 -14.74 -5.96 -10.45
C ILE A 274 -14.45 -4.54 -9.95
N GLY A 275 -13.93 -3.66 -10.80
CA GLY A 275 -13.30 -2.39 -10.41
C GLY A 275 -11.78 -2.54 -10.37
N PHE A 276 -11.12 -1.68 -9.60
CA PHE A 276 -9.67 -1.70 -9.43
C PHE A 276 -9.23 -1.85 -7.99
N PHE A 277 -8.09 -2.51 -7.82
CA PHE A 277 -7.24 -2.43 -6.63
C PHE A 277 -5.97 -1.66 -7.01
N SER A 278 -4.79 -2.05 -6.50
CA SER A 278 -3.51 -1.43 -6.83
C SER A 278 -2.99 -1.71 -8.25
N ALA A 279 -3.35 -2.87 -8.82
CA ALA A 279 -2.77 -3.41 -10.05
C ALA A 279 -3.79 -3.83 -11.10
N ARG A 280 -3.35 -3.91 -12.36
CA ARG A 280 -4.10 -4.54 -13.46
C ARG A 280 -4.44 -6.00 -13.13
N ASN A 281 -5.55 -6.49 -13.66
CA ASN A 281 -6.03 -7.87 -13.48
C ASN A 281 -6.15 -8.33 -12.01
N SER A 282 -6.29 -7.40 -11.07
CA SER A 282 -6.57 -7.71 -9.67
C SER A 282 -7.92 -8.43 -9.55
N ASN A 283 -7.98 -9.48 -8.74
CA ASN A 283 -9.21 -10.21 -8.43
C ASN A 283 -9.95 -9.65 -7.20
N LEU A 284 -9.48 -8.51 -6.69
CA LEU A 284 -10.11 -7.69 -5.65
C LEU A 284 -10.22 -6.25 -6.17
N CYS A 285 -11.05 -5.45 -5.50
CA CYS A 285 -11.13 -4.01 -5.72
C CYS A 285 -11.22 -3.27 -4.39
N ASP A 286 -10.86 -2.01 -4.41
CA ASP A 286 -11.11 -1.05 -3.34
C ASP A 286 -11.83 0.18 -3.90
N VAL A 287 -12.55 0.89 -3.02
CA VAL A 287 -13.32 2.08 -3.45
C VAL A 287 -12.40 3.21 -3.90
N ASP A 288 -11.17 3.27 -3.38
CA ASP A 288 -10.26 4.41 -3.55
C ASP A 288 -9.74 4.47 -4.99
N ASN A 289 -9.06 3.42 -5.44
CA ASN A 289 -8.58 3.26 -6.81
C ASN A 289 -9.74 3.20 -7.81
N THR A 290 -10.85 2.54 -7.44
CA THR A 290 -12.02 2.45 -8.34
C THR A 290 -12.67 3.82 -8.54
N CYS A 291 -12.88 4.60 -7.49
CA CYS A 291 -13.45 5.95 -7.60
C CYS A 291 -12.52 6.93 -8.30
N MET A 292 -11.21 6.82 -8.07
CA MET A 292 -10.21 7.60 -8.80
C MET A 292 -10.28 7.30 -10.30
N ALA A 293 -10.35 6.03 -10.69
CA ALA A 293 -10.51 5.63 -12.09
C ALA A 293 -11.82 6.12 -12.69
N ILE A 294 -12.96 5.91 -12.01
CA ILE A 294 -14.27 6.38 -12.51
C ILE A 294 -14.24 7.88 -12.78
N ARG A 295 -13.80 8.67 -11.80
CA ARG A 295 -13.72 10.12 -11.93
C ARG A 295 -12.82 10.54 -13.09
N LEU A 296 -11.59 10.02 -13.15
CA LEU A 296 -10.62 10.44 -14.16
C LEU A 296 -11.03 10.00 -15.58
N LEU A 297 -11.54 8.78 -15.75
CA LEU A 297 -12.01 8.29 -17.04
C LEU A 297 -13.23 9.09 -17.53
N ARG A 298 -14.20 9.39 -16.65
CA ARG A 298 -15.38 10.20 -17.00
C ARG A 298 -15.03 11.62 -17.39
N LEU A 299 -14.12 12.27 -16.65
CA LEU A 299 -13.64 13.61 -17.00
C LEU A 299 -12.89 13.65 -18.33
N HIS A 300 -12.47 12.49 -18.86
CA HIS A 300 -11.87 12.33 -20.17
C HIS A 300 -12.82 11.70 -21.21
N GLY A 301 -14.14 11.70 -20.95
CA GLY A 301 -15.17 11.32 -21.92
C GLY A 301 -15.50 9.83 -21.98
N LEU A 302 -15.02 9.02 -21.02
CA LEU A 302 -15.30 7.58 -20.95
C LEU A 302 -16.33 7.29 -19.86
N ASP A 303 -17.50 6.75 -20.23
CA ASP A 303 -18.53 6.38 -19.26
C ASP A 303 -18.25 4.99 -18.64
N VAL A 304 -17.84 5.01 -17.37
CA VAL A 304 -17.56 3.82 -16.57
C VAL A 304 -18.21 3.95 -15.19
N ASN A 305 -18.75 2.85 -14.64
CA ASN A 305 -19.31 2.82 -13.28
C ASN A 305 -19.35 1.37 -12.74
N VAL A 306 -18.99 1.17 -11.48
CA VAL A 306 -19.14 -0.11 -10.76
C VAL A 306 -19.41 0.10 -9.25
N LEU A 307 -19.90 1.28 -8.87
CA LEU A 307 -19.92 1.74 -7.48
C LEU A 307 -20.83 0.92 -6.55
N ASN A 308 -21.86 0.26 -7.10
CA ASN A 308 -22.79 -0.59 -6.37
C ASN A 308 -22.09 -1.70 -5.55
N LYS A 309 -20.88 -2.11 -5.92
CA LYS A 309 -20.10 -3.13 -5.19
C LYS A 309 -19.62 -2.68 -3.83
N PHE A 310 -19.49 -1.38 -3.63
CA PHE A 310 -18.97 -0.78 -2.39
C PHE A 310 -20.08 -0.33 -1.45
N LYS A 311 -21.33 -0.69 -1.74
CA LYS A 311 -22.50 -0.35 -0.94
C LYS A 311 -23.03 -1.57 -0.20
N ASP A 312 -23.33 -1.40 1.09
CA ASP A 312 -24.07 -2.37 1.91
C ASP A 312 -25.14 -1.63 2.72
N GLY A 313 -26.42 -1.92 2.44
CA GLY A 313 -27.54 -1.13 2.94
C GLY A 313 -27.40 0.34 2.54
N ASP A 314 -27.34 1.24 3.52
CA ASP A 314 -27.16 2.69 3.35
C ASP A 314 -25.71 3.15 3.58
N GLN A 315 -24.76 2.22 3.67
CA GLN A 315 -23.36 2.49 3.97
C GLN A 315 -22.49 2.20 2.74
N PHE A 316 -21.39 2.95 2.62
CA PHE A 316 -20.30 2.62 1.71
C PHE A 316 -19.05 2.19 2.46
N PHE A 317 -18.22 1.36 1.85
CA PHE A 317 -16.98 0.85 2.43
C PHE A 317 -15.84 0.88 1.41
N CYS A 318 -14.60 1.00 1.89
CA CYS A 318 -13.39 0.90 1.08
C CYS A 318 -13.09 -0.54 0.70
N LEU A 319 -13.03 -1.42 1.69
CA LEU A 319 -12.84 -2.85 1.52
C LEU A 319 -13.99 -3.58 2.21
N ARG A 320 -14.53 -4.60 1.54
CA ARG A 320 -15.65 -5.37 2.10
C ARG A 320 -15.24 -6.00 3.42
N GLY A 321 -16.02 -5.73 4.48
CA GLY A 321 -15.74 -6.22 5.83
C GLY A 321 -14.68 -5.43 6.61
N GLU A 322 -14.29 -4.22 6.15
CA GLU A 322 -13.44 -3.36 6.96
C GLU A 322 -14.14 -2.91 8.26
N LEU A 323 -13.35 -2.72 9.32
CA LEU A 323 -13.86 -2.30 10.63
C LEU A 323 -14.00 -0.77 10.73
N ASN A 324 -13.00 -0.04 10.23
CA ASN A 324 -12.92 1.42 10.26
C ASN A 324 -12.79 1.93 8.84
N LYS A 325 -13.56 2.96 8.47
CA LYS A 325 -13.49 3.59 7.15
C LYS A 325 -12.29 4.54 7.07
N SER A 326 -11.66 4.62 5.89
CA SER A 326 -10.56 5.56 5.63
C SER A 326 -11.12 6.93 5.20
N PRO A 327 -10.72 8.04 5.85
CA PRO A 327 -11.06 9.39 5.41
C PRO A 327 -10.65 9.67 3.95
N THR A 328 -9.47 9.24 3.52
CA THR A 328 -8.99 9.50 2.16
C THR A 328 -9.73 8.68 1.09
N ALA A 329 -10.07 7.43 1.39
CA ALA A 329 -10.91 6.62 0.50
C ALA A 329 -12.33 7.21 0.37
N MET A 330 -12.91 7.68 1.47
CA MET A 330 -14.23 8.34 1.46
C MET A 330 -14.17 9.72 0.79
N PHE A 331 -13.04 10.41 0.86
CA PHE A 331 -12.79 11.64 0.11
C PHE A 331 -12.77 11.40 -1.40
N ASN A 332 -12.11 10.34 -1.86
CA ASN A 332 -12.11 9.99 -3.27
C ASN A 332 -13.48 9.47 -3.75
N LEU A 333 -14.25 8.80 -2.89
CA LEU A 333 -15.67 8.51 -3.13
C LEU A 333 -16.48 9.81 -3.30
N TYR A 334 -16.30 10.78 -2.41
CA TYR A 334 -16.97 12.08 -2.49
C TYR A 334 -16.64 12.82 -3.78
N ARG A 335 -15.35 12.89 -4.17
CA ARG A 335 -14.94 13.52 -5.44
C ARG A 335 -15.49 12.78 -6.65
N CYS A 336 -15.47 11.45 -6.64
CA CYS A 336 -16.02 10.62 -7.72
C CYS A 336 -17.52 10.81 -7.88
N SER A 337 -18.27 10.84 -6.78
CA SER A 337 -19.73 11.03 -6.77
C SER A 337 -20.18 12.35 -7.37
N GLN A 338 -19.30 13.34 -7.49
CA GLN A 338 -19.63 14.63 -8.12
C GLN A 338 -19.50 14.61 -9.64
N ALA A 339 -18.88 13.58 -10.22
CA ALA A 339 -18.87 13.31 -11.66
C ALA A 339 -20.08 12.46 -12.08
N LEU A 340 -21.26 12.72 -11.50
CA LEU A 340 -22.50 12.01 -11.78
C LEU A 340 -23.22 12.57 -13.01
N PHE A 341 -23.91 11.68 -13.72
CA PHE A 341 -24.93 12.05 -14.70
C PHE A 341 -26.33 12.00 -14.09
N PRO A 342 -27.31 12.76 -14.63
CA PRO A 342 -28.69 12.71 -14.15
C PRO A 342 -29.26 11.29 -14.14
N GLY A 343 -29.83 10.88 -13.00
CA GLY A 343 -30.45 9.57 -12.82
C GLY A 343 -29.55 8.50 -12.18
N GLU A 344 -28.26 8.79 -11.95
CA GLU A 344 -27.33 7.87 -11.29
C GLU A 344 -27.50 7.86 -9.76
N LYS A 345 -28.58 7.23 -9.28
CA LYS A 345 -28.93 7.15 -7.85
C LYS A 345 -27.78 6.69 -6.94
N ILE A 346 -26.98 5.73 -7.39
CA ILE A 346 -25.85 5.22 -6.59
C ILE A 346 -24.80 6.31 -6.28
N LEU A 347 -24.58 7.25 -7.20
CA LEU A 347 -23.65 8.36 -6.98
C LEU A 347 -24.29 9.45 -6.11
N GLU A 348 -25.60 9.67 -6.22
CA GLU A 348 -26.32 10.57 -5.30
C GLU A 348 -26.23 10.07 -3.86
N GLU A 349 -26.47 8.77 -3.64
CA GLU A 349 -26.33 8.11 -2.34
C GLU A 349 -24.88 8.18 -1.84
N ALA A 350 -23.89 7.88 -2.70
CA ALA A 350 -22.48 7.97 -2.37
C ALA A 350 -22.06 9.39 -1.97
N LYS A 351 -22.55 10.41 -2.68
CA LYS A 351 -22.28 11.82 -2.39
C LYS A 351 -22.81 12.19 -1.01
N ASN A 352 -24.06 11.87 -0.72
CA ASN A 352 -24.67 12.18 0.58
C ASN A 352 -23.97 11.46 1.73
N PHE A 353 -23.69 10.17 1.55
CA PHE A 353 -22.98 9.36 2.55
C PHE A 353 -21.58 9.91 2.84
N SER A 354 -20.76 10.07 1.80
CA SER A 354 -19.37 10.49 1.93
C SER A 354 -19.26 11.93 2.44
N TYR A 355 -20.12 12.85 2.01
CA TYR A 355 -20.19 14.22 2.53
C TYR A 355 -20.42 14.22 4.05
N ASN A 356 -21.46 13.52 4.53
CA ASN A 356 -21.78 13.46 5.95
C ASN A 356 -20.66 12.80 6.76
N PHE A 357 -20.06 11.73 6.24
CA PHE A 357 -18.93 11.05 6.87
C PHE A 357 -17.74 12.00 7.04
N LEU A 358 -17.34 12.71 5.98
CA LEU A 358 -16.18 13.62 6.00
C LEU A 358 -16.41 14.83 6.92
N GLN A 359 -17.64 15.36 6.97
CA GLN A 359 -18.00 16.39 7.94
C GLN A 359 -17.83 15.92 9.39
N GLN A 360 -18.28 14.70 9.70
CA GLN A 360 -18.10 14.10 11.02
C GLN A 360 -16.61 13.86 11.34
N CYS A 361 -15.83 13.38 10.37
CA CYS A 361 -14.39 13.22 10.53
C CYS A 361 -13.70 14.54 10.92
N LEU A 362 -14.03 15.65 10.24
CA LEU A 362 -13.47 16.96 10.58
C LEU A 362 -13.96 17.46 11.94
N ALA A 363 -15.25 17.32 12.24
CA ALA A 363 -15.82 17.78 13.51
C ALA A 363 -15.23 17.04 14.73
N ASN A 364 -14.86 15.77 14.56
CA ASN A 364 -14.32 14.93 15.61
C ASN A 364 -12.78 14.85 15.64
N ASN A 365 -12.07 15.63 14.80
CA ASN A 365 -10.62 15.52 14.60
C ASN A 365 -10.13 14.10 14.22
N GLN A 366 -10.95 13.36 13.47
CA GLN A 366 -10.68 12.00 12.99
C GLN A 366 -10.30 12.02 11.51
N SER A 367 -9.37 12.91 11.14
CA SER A 367 -8.91 13.10 9.76
C SER A 367 -7.57 12.41 9.46
N THR A 368 -6.99 11.72 10.44
CA THR A 368 -5.84 10.83 10.23
C THR A 368 -6.27 9.63 9.41
N ASP A 369 -5.39 9.15 8.53
CA ASP A 369 -5.69 8.05 7.62
C ASP A 369 -4.81 6.83 7.90
N LYS A 370 -5.40 5.65 7.78
CA LYS A 370 -4.73 4.35 8.02
C LYS A 370 -3.86 3.87 6.85
N TRP A 371 -3.93 4.52 5.69
CA TRP A 371 -3.24 4.14 4.45
C TRP A 371 -2.21 5.17 3.98
N VAL A 372 -2.21 6.39 4.54
CA VAL A 372 -1.30 7.45 4.09
C VAL A 372 -0.97 8.42 5.23
N ILE A 373 0.31 8.78 5.32
CA ILE A 373 0.82 9.88 6.13
C ILE A 373 1.07 11.04 5.16
N ALA A 374 0.13 11.99 5.13
CA ALA A 374 0.19 13.15 4.26
C ALA A 374 0.21 14.46 5.05
N LYS A 375 0.70 15.52 4.42
CA LYS A 375 0.99 16.81 5.06
C LYS A 375 -0.26 17.51 5.61
N ASP A 376 -1.37 17.52 4.89
CA ASP A 376 -2.58 18.25 5.29
C ASP A 376 -3.90 17.59 4.81
N ILE A 377 -4.13 16.35 5.23
CA ILE A 377 -5.42 15.66 4.99
C ILE A 377 -6.61 16.53 5.47
N PRO A 378 -6.62 17.11 6.68
CA PRO A 378 -7.75 17.92 7.14
C PRO A 378 -8.03 19.12 6.23
N GLY A 379 -7.00 19.80 5.71
CA GLY A 379 -7.15 20.87 4.75
C GLY A 379 -7.71 20.40 3.41
N GLU A 380 -7.27 19.25 2.90
CA GLU A 380 -7.82 18.67 1.65
C GLU A 380 -9.32 18.36 1.80
N LEU A 381 -9.71 17.76 2.93
CA LEU A 381 -11.11 17.44 3.23
C LEU A 381 -11.96 18.72 3.33
N ARG A 382 -11.47 19.72 4.08
CA ARG A 382 -12.17 20.99 4.29
C ARG A 382 -12.40 21.71 2.97
N TYR A 383 -11.36 21.81 2.12
CA TYR A 383 -11.47 22.45 0.82
C TYR A 383 -12.56 21.80 -0.04
N ALA A 384 -12.59 20.47 -0.14
CA ALA A 384 -13.59 19.80 -0.99
C ALA A 384 -15.02 19.93 -0.47
N LEU A 385 -15.22 20.00 0.85
CA LEU A 385 -16.55 20.18 1.45
C LEU A 385 -17.06 21.62 1.30
N GLU A 386 -16.17 22.62 1.34
CA GLU A 386 -16.50 24.03 1.13
C GLU A 386 -16.69 24.37 -0.35
N PHE A 387 -15.88 23.76 -1.23
CA PHE A 387 -15.89 23.98 -2.67
C PHE A 387 -16.17 22.67 -3.42
N PRO A 388 -17.46 22.33 -3.65
CA PRO A 388 -17.85 21.23 -4.52
C PRO A 388 -17.24 21.38 -5.92
N TRP A 389 -17.16 20.29 -6.68
CA TRP A 389 -16.54 20.27 -8.00
C TRP A 389 -17.07 21.37 -8.95
N TYR A 390 -18.37 21.64 -8.96
CA TYR A 390 -18.99 22.72 -9.75
C TYR A 390 -18.58 24.14 -9.35
N ALA A 391 -18.03 24.32 -8.15
CA ALA A 391 -17.52 25.60 -7.64
C ALA A 391 -15.98 25.63 -7.52
N SER A 392 -15.29 24.51 -7.78
CA SER A 392 -13.83 24.42 -7.69
C SER A 392 -13.18 24.99 -8.95
N LEU A 393 -12.86 26.28 -8.93
CA LEU A 393 -12.13 26.92 -10.03
C LEU A 393 -10.67 26.42 -10.07
N PRO A 394 -10.11 26.10 -11.25
CA PRO A 394 -8.81 25.43 -11.35
C PRO A 394 -7.66 26.11 -10.59
N ARG A 395 -7.55 27.45 -10.68
CA ARG A 395 -6.48 28.20 -9.99
C ARG A 395 -6.72 28.37 -8.49
N VAL A 396 -7.97 28.24 -8.01
CA VAL A 396 -8.29 28.25 -6.57
C VAL A 396 -7.86 26.93 -5.96
N GLU A 397 -8.27 25.81 -6.55
CA GLU A 397 -7.85 24.47 -6.11
C GLU A 397 -6.33 24.33 -6.14
N SER A 398 -5.70 24.69 -7.26
CA SER A 398 -4.24 24.58 -7.40
C SER A 398 -3.50 25.40 -6.37
N ARG A 399 -3.99 26.60 -6.03
CA ARG A 399 -3.36 27.45 -5.01
C ARG A 399 -3.33 26.75 -3.66
N ILE A 400 -4.47 26.20 -3.25
CA ILE A 400 -4.62 25.54 -1.96
C ILE A 400 -3.83 24.23 -1.95
N TYR A 401 -3.92 23.44 -3.03
CA TYR A 401 -3.28 22.14 -3.09
C TYR A 401 -1.74 22.20 -3.14
N ILE A 402 -1.15 23.25 -3.71
CA ILE A 402 0.31 23.49 -3.63
C ILE A 402 0.79 23.59 -2.17
N ASP A 403 -0.03 24.12 -1.26
CA ASP A 403 0.31 24.21 0.15
C ASP A 403 0.03 22.91 0.91
N GLN A 404 -0.87 22.06 0.40
CA GLN A 404 -1.28 20.80 1.04
C GLN A 404 -0.44 19.59 0.62
N TYR A 405 0.02 19.56 -0.64
CA TYR A 405 0.81 18.45 -1.16
C TYR A 405 2.16 18.32 -0.44
N GLY A 406 2.43 17.14 0.11
CA GLY A 406 3.63 16.86 0.90
C GLY A 406 4.89 16.57 0.08
N GLY A 407 4.78 16.46 -1.25
CA GLY A 407 5.93 16.16 -2.10
C GLY A 407 6.54 14.80 -1.77
N ALA A 408 7.86 14.74 -1.60
CA ALA A 408 8.57 13.49 -1.28
C ALA A 408 8.37 12.98 0.16
N ASP A 409 7.77 13.80 1.03
CA ASP A 409 7.54 13.47 2.44
C ASP A 409 6.19 12.77 2.67
N GLU A 410 5.36 12.60 1.64
CA GLU A 410 4.14 11.77 1.74
C GLU A 410 4.51 10.28 1.72
N LEU A 411 4.01 9.56 2.72
CA LEU A 411 4.29 8.14 2.91
C LEU A 411 2.99 7.34 2.87
N TRP A 412 3.08 6.10 2.41
CA TRP A 412 1.95 5.19 2.31
C TRP A 412 2.10 4.08 3.33
N ILE A 413 0.99 3.62 3.91
CA ILE A 413 0.96 2.57 4.91
C ILE A 413 0.38 1.31 4.27
N GLY A 414 1.25 0.33 4.02
CA GLY A 414 0.90 -1.02 3.60
C GLY A 414 1.23 -2.02 4.70
N LYS A 415 1.73 -3.20 4.32
CA LYS A 415 2.36 -4.14 5.26
C LYS A 415 3.54 -3.49 6.00
N THR A 416 4.20 -2.59 5.31
CA THR A 416 5.27 -1.71 5.76
C THR A 416 4.97 -0.30 5.26
N ILE A 417 5.64 0.70 5.82
CA ILE A 417 5.58 2.07 5.29
C ILE A 417 6.42 2.13 4.02
N TYR A 418 5.87 2.75 2.98
CA TYR A 418 6.52 2.83 1.68
C TYR A 418 6.31 4.18 0.98
N ARG A 419 7.13 4.45 -0.02
CA ARG A 419 7.06 5.66 -0.86
C ARG A 419 6.65 5.30 -2.27
N MET A 420 5.94 6.20 -2.93
CA MET A 420 5.59 6.09 -4.36
C MET A 420 6.17 7.29 -5.14
N PRO A 421 7.42 7.20 -5.63
CA PRO A 421 8.10 8.34 -6.28
C PRO A 421 7.35 8.90 -7.51
N ASP A 422 6.56 8.07 -8.17
CA ASP A 422 5.73 8.47 -9.32
C ASP A 422 4.57 9.40 -8.94
N VAL A 423 4.19 9.37 -7.67
CA VAL A 423 3.03 10.06 -7.10
C VAL A 423 3.46 11.21 -6.18
N SER A 424 4.40 10.93 -5.28
CA SER A 424 4.81 11.80 -4.18
C SER A 424 6.28 12.20 -4.39
N ASN A 425 6.51 13.39 -4.96
CA ASN A 425 7.85 13.87 -5.26
C ASN A 425 7.95 15.42 -5.27
N ASN A 426 9.14 15.92 -4.96
CA ASN A 426 9.41 17.36 -4.90
C ASN A 426 9.50 18.02 -6.29
N VAL A 427 9.72 17.24 -7.36
CA VAL A 427 9.78 17.78 -8.73
C VAL A 427 8.43 18.34 -9.14
N TYR A 428 7.35 17.60 -8.87
CA TYR A 428 5.97 18.08 -9.11
C TYR A 428 5.68 19.36 -8.32
N LEU A 429 6.00 19.37 -7.02
CA LEU A 429 5.75 20.52 -6.16
C LEU A 429 6.53 21.77 -6.60
N GLN A 430 7.80 21.61 -6.96
CA GLN A 430 8.63 22.71 -7.44
C GLN A 430 8.12 23.27 -8.77
N ALA A 431 7.79 22.39 -9.72
CA ALA A 431 7.22 22.78 -11.01
C ALA A 431 5.89 23.55 -10.81
N ALA A 432 5.02 23.05 -9.93
CA ALA A 432 3.74 23.69 -9.62
C ALA A 432 3.91 25.09 -9.03
N LYS A 433 4.84 25.28 -8.09
CA LYS A 433 5.13 26.60 -7.51
C LYS A 433 5.65 27.59 -8.54
N LEU A 434 6.58 27.15 -9.40
CA LEU A 434 7.13 27.99 -10.45
C LEU A 434 6.07 28.39 -11.48
N ASP A 435 5.27 27.42 -11.93
CA ASP A 435 4.19 27.66 -12.89
C ASP A 435 3.14 28.61 -12.33
N TYR A 436 2.67 28.33 -11.11
CA TYR A 436 1.65 29.16 -10.45
C TYR A 436 2.10 30.60 -10.29
N ASN A 437 3.33 30.84 -9.82
CA ASN A 437 3.89 32.18 -9.64
C ASN A 437 4.07 32.91 -10.97
N ARG A 438 4.45 32.21 -12.04
CA ARG A 438 4.57 32.77 -13.38
C ARG A 438 3.20 33.23 -13.89
N CYS A 439 2.18 32.36 -13.85
CA CYS A 439 0.82 32.72 -14.26
C CYS A 439 0.26 33.86 -13.40
N GLN A 440 0.47 33.83 -12.08
CA GLN A 440 0.00 34.90 -11.19
C GLN A 440 0.66 36.24 -11.52
N SER A 441 1.95 36.26 -11.85
CA SER A 441 2.65 37.48 -12.26
C SER A 441 2.04 38.07 -13.53
N GLN A 442 1.71 37.22 -14.50
CA GLN A 442 1.02 37.63 -15.73
C GLN A 442 -0.39 38.17 -15.44
N HIS A 443 -1.20 37.48 -14.62
CA HIS A 443 -2.54 37.95 -14.25
C HIS A 443 -2.52 39.29 -13.52
N ARG A 444 -1.50 39.54 -12.68
CA ARG A 444 -1.35 40.85 -12.01
C ARG A 444 -1.05 41.96 -13.01
N PHE A 445 -0.21 41.69 -14.00
CA PHE A 445 0.06 42.64 -15.08
C PHE A 445 -1.20 42.94 -15.91
N GLU A 446 -1.95 41.90 -16.29
CA GLU A 446 -3.23 42.04 -17.00
C GLU A 446 -4.26 42.80 -16.18
N TRP A 447 -4.34 42.53 -14.87
CA TRP A 447 -5.22 43.26 -13.95
C TRP A 447 -4.92 44.76 -13.95
N VAL A 448 -3.64 45.15 -13.90
CA VAL A 448 -3.22 46.57 -13.96
C VAL A 448 -3.61 47.23 -15.29
N ILE A 449 -3.61 46.48 -16.41
CA ILE A 449 -4.05 47.00 -17.72
C ILE A 449 -5.57 47.20 -17.77
N MET A 450 -6.33 46.37 -17.06
CA MET A 450 -7.80 46.43 -17.04
C MET A 450 -8.36 47.51 -16.11
N GLN A 451 -7.56 48.02 -15.16
CA GLN A 451 -7.90 49.14 -14.28
C GLN A 451 -7.76 50.48 -15.00
#